data_AF-A0A9X6LTR9-F1
#
_entry.id   AF-A0A9X6LTR9-F1
#
_cell.length_a   1.000
_cell.length_b   1.000
_cell.length_c   1.000
_cell.angle_alpha   90.00
_cell.angle_beta   90.00
_cell.angle_gamma   90.00
#
_symmetry.space_group_name_H-M   'P 1'
#
loop_
_entity.id
_entity.type
_entity.pdbx_description
1 polymer ?
#
loop_
_entity_poly.entity_id
_entity_poly.type
_entity_poly.pdbx_seq_one_letter_code
_entity_poly.pdbx_strand_id
1 'polypeptide(L)'
;MSGNSHYNYITIKELIFIHAYVTGEEIPSSQALQILGQFAPKEIPGTIRQARRYRIRKNGEELFGYYRQKHPKLFDKQKLYTYEDLKHRAVNYCSSHLVIHM
;
A
#
# COMPACT_ATOMS: atom_id res chain seq x y z
N MET A 1 0.47 -23.09 -13.82
CA MET A 1 -0.17 -22.36 -12.71
C MET A 1 0.07 -20.87 -12.96
N SER A 2 -0.98 -20.13 -13.31
CA SER A 2 -0.91 -18.73 -13.73
C SER A 2 -0.48 -17.87 -12.54
N GLY A 3 0.76 -17.40 -12.53
CA GLY A 3 1.31 -16.53 -11.50
C GLY A 3 0.63 -15.17 -11.55
N ASN A 4 -0.30 -14.94 -10.63
CA ASN A 4 -1.08 -13.72 -10.47
C ASN A 4 -0.16 -12.47 -10.50
N SER A 5 -0.16 -11.74 -11.61
CA SER A 5 0.71 -10.59 -11.87
C SER A 5 0.15 -9.26 -11.31
N HIS A 6 -0.96 -9.28 -10.57
CA HIS A 6 -1.72 -8.09 -10.22
C HIS A 6 -1.21 -7.32 -8.99
N TYR A 7 -0.35 -7.94 -8.16
CA TYR A 7 0.12 -7.35 -6.90
C TYR A 7 1.57 -6.88 -6.92
N ASN A 8 2.24 -7.00 -8.06
CA ASN A 8 3.65 -6.61 -8.20
C ASN A 8 3.84 -5.10 -8.32
N TYR A 9 2.74 -4.34 -8.35
CA TYR A 9 2.73 -2.90 -8.53
C TYR A 9 1.92 -2.21 -7.46
N ILE A 10 2.42 -1.06 -7.04
CA ILE A 10 1.74 -0.14 -6.16
C ILE A 10 1.82 1.27 -6.75
N THR A 11 0.76 2.03 -6.58
CA THR A 11 0.71 3.47 -6.85
C THR A 11 0.90 4.26 -5.56
N ILE A 12 1.27 5.53 -5.65
CA ILE A 12 1.37 6.39 -4.46
C ILE A 12 0.04 6.49 -3.71
N LYS A 13 -1.08 6.53 -4.44
CA LYS A 13 -2.43 6.56 -3.85
C LYS A 13 -2.72 5.30 -3.02
N GLU A 14 -2.42 4.11 -3.56
CA GLU A 14 -2.60 2.86 -2.82
C GLU A 14 -1.69 2.80 -1.59
N LEU A 15 -0.47 3.34 -1.66
CA LEU A 15 0.42 3.40 -0.49
C LEU A 15 -0.12 4.33 0.60
N ILE A 16 -0.67 5.49 0.22
CA ILE A 16 -1.32 6.42 1.15
C ILE A 16 -2.50 5.74 1.84
N PHE A 17 -3.30 4.97 1.09
CA PHE A 17 -4.43 4.23 1.66
C PHE A 17 -3.98 3.15 2.64
N ILE A 18 -2.93 2.40 2.31
CA ILE A 18 -2.34 1.43 3.23
C ILE A 18 -1.83 2.12 4.49
N HIS A 19 -1.16 3.26 4.35
CA HIS A 19 -0.68 4.02 5.49
C HIS A 19 -1.83 4.47 6.39
N ALA A 20 -2.83 5.15 5.83
CA ALA A 20 -3.99 5.65 6.55
C ALA A 20 -4.79 4.54 7.24
N TYR A 21 -4.93 3.38 6.59
CA TYR A 21 -5.58 2.23 7.22
C TYR A 21 -4.79 1.68 8.42
N VAL A 22 -3.47 1.67 8.33
CA VAL A 22 -2.61 1.09 9.38
C VAL A 22 -2.39 2.05 10.55
N THR A 23 -2.21 3.34 10.28
CA THR A 23 -1.86 4.36 11.29
C THR A 23 -3.07 5.18 11.73
N GLY A 24 -4.13 5.24 10.93
CA GLY A 24 -5.24 6.18 11.12
C GLY A 24 -4.97 7.58 10.55
N GLU A 25 -3.80 7.81 9.94
CA GLU A 25 -3.36 9.14 9.48
C GLU A 25 -3.08 9.15 7.98
N GLU A 26 -3.56 10.17 7.28
CA GLU A 26 -3.18 10.39 5.88
C GLU A 26 -1.83 11.10 5.79
N ILE A 27 -0.98 10.67 4.86
CA ILE A 27 0.34 11.26 4.62
C ILE A 27 0.43 11.89 3.23
N PRO A 28 1.23 12.95 3.06
CA PRO A 28 1.44 13.55 1.75
C PRO A 28 2.19 12.58 0.81
N SER A 29 2.02 12.79 -0.49
CA SER A 29 2.67 11.98 -1.54
C SER A 29 4.20 11.94 -1.44
N SER A 30 4.84 13.01 -0.93
CA SER A 30 6.29 13.06 -0.68
C SER A 30 6.73 12.05 0.37
N GLN A 31 5.99 11.93 1.47
CA GLN A 31 6.27 10.99 2.54
C GLN A 31 5.97 9.55 2.11
N ALA A 32 4.90 9.33 1.34
CA ALA A 32 4.63 8.03 0.73
C ALA A 32 5.78 7.59 -0.20
N LEU A 33 6.32 8.50 -1.01
CA LEU A 33 7.50 8.24 -1.84
C LEU A 33 8.74 7.88 -1.02
N GLN A 34 8.98 8.54 0.12
CA GLN A 34 10.10 8.23 1.01
C GLN A 34 9.97 6.82 1.59
N ILE A 35 8.78 6.43 2.05
CA ILE A 35 8.52 5.07 2.54
C ILE A 35 8.78 4.07 1.40
N LEU A 36 8.22 4.33 0.22
CA LEU A 36 8.37 3.44 -0.92
C LEU A 36 9.83 3.29 -1.36
N GLY A 37 10.62 4.37 -1.28
CA GLY A 37 12.05 4.38 -1.60
C GLY A 37 12.89 3.41 -0.77
N GLN A 38 12.45 3.07 0.45
CA GLN A 38 13.15 2.09 1.32
C GLN A 38 13.18 0.68 0.71
N PHE A 39 12.27 0.37 -0.22
CA PHE A 39 12.11 -0.95 -0.83
C PHE A 39 12.71 -1.04 -2.24
N ALA A 40 13.50 -0.04 -2.66
CA ALA A 40 14.14 0.03 -3.97
C ALA A 40 13.20 -0.36 -5.15
N PRO A 41 12.04 0.31 -5.27
CA PRO A 41 11.05 0.00 -6.30
C PRO A 41 11.61 0.32 -7.68
N LYS A 42 11.16 -0.42 -8.70
CA LYS A 42 11.36 -0.01 -10.10
C LYS A 42 10.20 0.87 -10.53
N GLU A 43 10.44 2.16 -10.73
CA GLU A 43 9.43 3.08 -11.28
C GLU A 43 9.09 2.70 -12.72
N ILE A 44 7.80 2.61 -13.00
CA ILE A 44 7.24 2.51 -14.34
C ILE A 44 6.58 3.85 -14.63
N PRO A 45 7.13 4.63 -15.57
CA PRO A 45 6.63 5.95 -15.88
C PRO A 45 5.18 5.86 -16.37
N GLY A 46 4.33 6.74 -15.84
CA GLY A 46 2.98 6.99 -16.34
C GLY A 46 2.89 8.42 -16.86
N THR A 47 1.87 8.70 -17.68
CA THR A 47 1.64 10.04 -18.27
C THR A 47 1.44 11.14 -17.22
N ILE A 48 0.91 10.80 -16.04
CA ILE A 48 0.75 11.72 -14.90
C ILE A 48 1.36 11.11 -13.63
N ARG A 49 1.79 11.96 -12.67
CA ARG A 49 2.49 11.53 -11.44
C ARG A 49 1.69 10.51 -10.62
N GLN A 50 0.36 10.62 -10.60
CA GLN A 50 -0.54 9.70 -9.90
C GLN A 50 -0.72 8.36 -10.63
N ALA A 51 -0.52 8.32 -11.95
CA ALA A 51 -0.59 7.12 -12.76
C ALA A 51 0.74 6.34 -12.79
N ARG A 52 1.80 6.87 -12.16
CA ARG A 52 3.07 6.17 -11.99
C ARG A 52 2.86 4.92 -11.13
N ARG A 53 3.40 3.81 -11.61
CA ARG A 53 3.36 2.52 -10.94
C ARG A 53 4.75 2.18 -10.48
N TYR A 54 4.86 1.63 -9.28
CA TYR A 54 6.13 1.22 -8.70
C TYR A 54 6.11 -0.28 -8.57
N ARG A 55 7.03 -0.96 -9.26
CA ARG A 55 7.19 -2.40 -9.12
C ARG A 55 7.87 -2.68 -7.78
N ILE A 56 7.14 -3.34 -6.90
CA ILE A 56 7.62 -3.76 -5.59
C ILE A 56 8.22 -5.16 -5.68
N ARG A 57 9.33 -5.37 -4.96
CA ARG A 57 9.99 -6.68 -4.90
C ARG A 57 9.15 -7.66 -4.09
N LYS A 58 9.32 -8.96 -4.38
CA LYS A 58 8.65 -10.06 -3.67
C LYS A 58 7.14 -9.83 -3.47
N ASN A 59 6.47 -9.30 -4.50
CA ASN A 59 5.01 -9.09 -4.52
C ASN A 59 4.48 -8.23 -3.34
N GLY A 60 5.30 -7.34 -2.78
CA GLY A 60 4.90 -6.44 -1.69
C GLY A 60 5.07 -7.01 -0.27
N GLU A 61 5.64 -8.20 -0.12
CA GLU A 61 5.91 -8.80 1.19
C GLU A 61 6.84 -7.95 2.07
N GLU A 62 7.79 -7.22 1.47
CA GLU A 62 8.67 -6.33 2.24
C GLU A 62 7.90 -5.12 2.80
N LEU A 63 6.95 -4.58 2.04
CA LEU A 63 6.07 -3.50 2.49
C LEU A 63 5.08 -4.01 3.54
N PHE A 64 4.53 -5.21 3.35
CA PHE A 64 3.68 -5.87 4.34
C PHE A 64 4.44 -6.09 5.65
N GLY A 65 5.66 -6.63 5.59
CA GLY A 65 6.53 -6.84 6.75
C GLY A 65 6.84 -5.54 7.50
N TYR A 66 7.13 -4.47 6.78
CA TYR A 66 7.36 -3.14 7.37
C TYR A 66 6.18 -2.66 8.21
N TYR A 67 4.96 -2.73 7.69
CA TYR A 67 3.77 -2.30 8.43
C TYR A 67 3.40 -3.27 9.55
N ARG A 68 3.52 -4.58 9.32
CA ARG A 68 3.26 -5.61 10.33
C ARG A 68 4.18 -5.48 11.52
N GLN A 69 5.47 -5.20 11.29
CA GLN A 69 6.45 -5.02 12.36
C GLN A 69 6.13 -3.79 13.22
N LYS A 70 5.68 -2.69 12.60
CA LYS A 70 5.34 -1.45 13.31
C LYS A 70 3.97 -1.51 14.00
N HIS A 71 3.01 -2.26 13.45
CA HIS A 71 1.63 -2.31 13.93
C HIS A 71 1.13 -3.76 14.12
N PRO A 72 1.83 -4.61 14.89
CA PRO A 72 1.50 -6.04 14.97
C PRO A 72 0.08 -6.28 15.53
N LYS A 73 -0.32 -5.50 16.55
CA LYS A 73 -1.65 -5.60 17.17
C LYS A 73 -2.79 -5.38 16.19
N LEU A 74 -2.63 -4.46 15.23
CA LEU A 74 -3.65 -4.20 14.21
C LEU A 74 -3.77 -5.41 13.27
N PHE A 75 -2.63 -5.95 12.82
CA PHE A 75 -2.58 -7.08 11.90
C PHE A 75 -3.20 -8.33 12.52
N ASP A 76 -2.93 -8.60 13.80
CA ASP A 76 -3.54 -9.71 14.52
C ASP A 76 -5.05 -9.51 14.70
N LYS A 77 -5.48 -8.31 15.11
CA LYS A 77 -6.90 -7.97 15.28
C LYS A 77 -7.69 -8.09 13.98
N GLN A 78 -7.13 -7.60 12.88
CA GLN A 78 -7.78 -7.57 11.57
C GLN A 78 -7.56 -8.87 10.76
N LYS A 79 -6.78 -9.81 11.30
CA LYS A 79 -6.41 -11.08 10.66
C LYS A 79 -5.81 -10.86 9.27
N LEU A 80 -4.82 -9.98 9.18
CA LEU A 80 -4.10 -9.68 7.93
C LEU A 80 -2.92 -10.64 7.80
N TYR A 81 -2.97 -11.54 6.82
CA TYR A 81 -1.95 -12.58 6.63
C TYR A 81 -1.05 -12.33 5.42
N THR A 82 -1.53 -11.57 4.43
CA THR A 82 -0.81 -11.31 3.18
C THR A 82 -0.82 -9.83 2.81
N TYR A 83 0.09 -9.43 1.92
CA TYR A 83 0.06 -8.10 1.31
C TYR A 83 -1.27 -7.83 0.57
N GLU A 84 -1.86 -8.85 -0.05
CA GLU A 84 -3.14 -8.73 -0.76
C GLU A 84 -4.29 -8.40 0.21
N ASP A 85 -4.35 -9.06 1.37
CA ASP A 85 -5.33 -8.77 2.41
C ASP A 85 -5.23 -7.32 2.89
N LEU A 86 -4.00 -6.88 3.17
CA LEU A 86 -3.72 -5.51 3.60
C LEU A 86 -4.17 -4.49 2.54
N LYS A 87 -3.83 -4.73 1.27
CA LYS A 87 -4.18 -3.85 0.16
C LYS A 87 -5.70 -3.75 -0.03
N HIS A 88 -6.40 -4.89 -0.03
CA HIS A 88 -7.86 -4.93 -0.13
C HIS A 88 -8.54 -4.19 1.02
N ARG A 89 -8.08 -4.40 2.26
CA ARG A 89 -8.61 -3.72 3.44
C ARG A 89 -8.39 -2.21 3.40
N ALA A 90 -7.20 -1.78 2.98
CA ALA A 90 -6.87 -0.37 2.83
C ALA A 90 -7.72 0.33 1.77
N VAL A 91 -7.92 -0.30 0.61
CA VAL A 91 -8.78 0.23 -0.46
C VAL A 91 -10.24 0.32 0.01
N ASN A 92 -10.74 -0.69 0.72
CA ASN A 92 -12.10 -0.67 1.29
C ASN A 92 -12.24 0.43 2.36
N TYR A 93 -11.27 0.55 3.26
CA TYR A 93 -11.24 1.58 4.28
C TYR A 93 -11.32 2.98 3.66
N CYS A 94 -10.45 3.28 2.69
CA CYS A 94 -10.47 4.59 2.04
C CYS A 94 -11.68 4.79 1.13
N SER A 95 -12.21 3.77 0.47
CA SER A 95 -13.46 3.88 -0.28
C SER A 95 -14.63 4.25 0.64
N SER A 96 -14.71 3.67 1.84
CA SER A 96 -15.75 4.00 2.82
C SER A 96 -15.52 5.33 3.53
N HIS A 97 -14.26 5.75 3.75
CA HIS A 97 -13.94 7.00 4.46
C HIS A 97 -13.87 8.22 3.53
N LEU A 98 -13.50 8.08 2.26
CA LEU A 98 -13.50 9.19 1.29
C LEU A 98 -14.90 9.52 0.76
N VAL A 99 -15.85 8.59 0.81
CA VAL A 99 -17.27 8.90 0.53
C VAL A 99 -17.88 9.82 1.60
N ILE A 100 -17.27 9.89 2.78
CA ILE A 100 -17.72 10.76 3.89
C ILE A 100 -17.10 12.17 3.82
N HIS A 101 -16.05 12.36 3.02
CA HIS A 101 -15.32 13.63 2.88
C HIS A 101 -15.43 14.28 1.49
N MET A 102 -16.40 13.87 0.66
CA MET A 102 -16.79 14.59 -0.57
C MET A 102 -18.06 15.41 -0.36
#